data_AF-E3NAC7-F1
#
_entry.id   AF-E3NAC7-F1
#
_cell.length_a   1.000
_cell.length_b   1.000
_cell.length_c   1.000
_cell.angle_alpha   90.00
_cell.angle_beta   90.00
_cell.angle_gamma   90.00
#
_symmetry.space_group_name_H-M   'P 1'
#
loop_
_entity.id
_entity.type
_entity.pdbx_description
1 polymer ?
#
loop_
_entity_poly.entity_id
_entity_poly.type
_entity_poly.pdbx_seq_one_letter_code
_entity_poly.pdbx_strand_id
1 'polypeptide(L)'
;MSDGDPPLRLLSLPIKPLQNIVRFMNHIDQFALSLVSKRSKELVKSIDIKCLSVNIKVDSGILIQILIASEILLECSFDDYQRSIDNPSPNNIKSKVSLENRKGFVHSKPEYRFEEWLNHALEVYHQSELNHILCITLLPDIQSFRKTFRSCSTLIILVASDEVQIQEYSRTFRPEKRLIFGVKEFLGRDRSKISDHIYEILVQNLDEIYYNFMPELILDDLLIMNSSIVRIYFYEAIKYESMLRRFIKHWMAGSNPTLRYIELESLKGYYPQAEIVLKGIKHEMVSKEDPETLNVFRAARIKNVAFLGGYNIRGKDGTVATLSFKKRRCFVMLVWS
;
A
#
# COMPACT_ATOMS: atom_id res chain seq x y z
N MET A 1 -56.30 -0.33 25.14
CA MET A 1 -54.87 0.00 25.32
C MET A 1 -54.53 1.00 24.25
N SER A 2 -54.69 2.29 24.55
CA SER A 2 -54.32 3.40 23.68
C SER A 2 -53.00 4.00 24.19
N ASP A 3 -52.20 4.45 23.23
CA ASP A 3 -51.07 5.38 23.35
C ASP A 3 -49.78 4.81 23.96
N GLY A 4 -49.05 4.07 23.12
CA GLY A 4 -47.59 4.14 23.17
C GLY A 4 -47.17 5.45 22.51
N ASP A 5 -46.25 6.19 23.14
CA ASP A 5 -45.71 7.43 22.60
C ASP A 5 -45.33 7.27 21.11
N PRO A 6 -45.65 8.25 20.24
CA PRO A 6 -45.28 8.17 18.85
C PRO A 6 -43.75 7.99 18.73
N PRO A 7 -43.28 7.12 17.82
CA PRO A 7 -41.86 6.84 17.69
C PRO A 7 -41.10 8.15 17.45
N LEU A 8 -40.02 8.34 18.20
CA LEU A 8 -39.17 9.54 18.11
C LEU A 8 -38.77 9.75 16.65
N ARG A 9 -39.27 10.84 16.05
CA ARG A 9 -38.90 11.22 14.68
C ARG A 9 -37.52 11.85 14.71
N LEU A 10 -36.48 11.01 14.70
CA LEU A 10 -35.08 11.42 14.82
C LEU A 10 -34.77 12.61 13.91
N LEU A 11 -35.12 12.53 12.62
CA LEU A 11 -34.87 13.58 11.62
C LEU A 11 -35.73 14.86 11.80
N SER A 12 -36.66 14.89 12.75
CA SER A 12 -37.45 16.09 13.08
C SER A 12 -36.84 16.90 14.23
N LEU A 13 -35.81 16.37 14.90
CA LEU A 13 -35.09 17.08 15.95
C LEU A 13 -34.23 18.24 15.38
N PRO A 14 -33.92 19.26 16.19
CA PRO A 14 -32.96 20.29 15.81
C PRO A 14 -31.56 19.71 15.52
N ILE A 15 -30.78 20.41 14.69
CA ILE A 15 -29.51 19.88 14.16
C ILE A 15 -28.47 19.54 15.24
N LYS A 16 -28.39 20.33 16.32
CA LYS A 16 -27.40 20.11 17.40
C LYS A 16 -27.67 18.83 18.20
N PRO A 17 -28.90 18.60 18.73
CA PRO A 17 -29.27 17.32 19.31
C PRO A 17 -29.04 16.14 18.36
N LEU A 18 -29.39 16.29 17.08
CA LEU A 18 -29.17 15.26 16.06
C LEU A 18 -27.69 14.89 15.93
N GLN A 19 -26.81 15.87 15.76
CA GLN A 19 -25.37 15.65 15.66
C GLN A 19 -24.83 14.94 16.90
N ASN A 20 -25.29 15.33 18.09
CA ASN A 20 -24.89 14.67 19.33
C ASN A 20 -25.32 13.21 19.36
N ILE A 21 -26.57 12.91 19.01
CA ILE A 21 -27.08 11.53 18.96
C ILE A 21 -26.25 10.70 17.98
N VAL A 22 -26.00 11.22 16.77
CA VAL A 22 -25.22 10.50 15.74
C VAL A 22 -23.77 10.27 16.17
N ARG A 23 -23.15 11.19 16.92
CA ARG A 23 -21.80 10.99 17.49
C ARG A 23 -21.73 9.82 18.48
N PHE A 24 -22.81 9.53 19.19
CA PHE A 24 -22.88 8.39 20.13
C PHE A 24 -23.30 7.09 19.46
N MET A 25 -23.77 7.12 18.21
CA MET A 25 -23.99 5.90 17.43
C MET A 25 -22.66 5.21 17.14
N ASN A 26 -22.67 3.89 17.02
CA ASN A 26 -21.49 3.17 16.54
C ASN A 26 -21.23 3.51 15.05
N HIS A 27 -20.04 3.18 14.56
CA HIS A 27 -19.63 3.54 13.20
C HIS A 27 -20.46 2.87 12.09
N ILE A 28 -20.94 1.64 12.33
CA ILE A 28 -21.79 0.95 11.35
C ILE A 28 -23.17 1.60 11.25
N ASP A 29 -23.74 2.06 12.35
CA ASP A 29 -25.01 2.77 12.40
C ASP A 29 -24.88 4.18 11.82
N GLN A 30 -23.76 4.86 12.05
CA GLN A 30 -23.44 6.14 11.39
C GLN A 30 -23.41 5.97 9.87
N PHE A 31 -22.75 4.93 9.36
CA PHE A 31 -22.69 4.64 7.94
C PHE A 31 -24.04 4.14 7.38
N ALA A 32 -24.78 3.32 8.13
CA ALA A 32 -26.15 2.93 7.76
C ALA A 32 -27.05 4.16 7.62
N LEU A 33 -26.96 5.10 8.56
CA LEU A 33 -27.71 6.36 8.54
C LEU A 33 -27.35 7.21 7.33
N SER A 34 -26.07 7.28 6.94
CA SER A 34 -25.66 8.05 5.75
C SER A 34 -26.27 7.51 4.47
N LEU A 35 -26.57 6.21 4.40
CA LEU A 35 -27.20 5.58 3.22
C LEU A 35 -28.70 5.86 3.10
N VAL A 36 -29.39 6.29 4.16
CA VAL A 36 -30.86 6.47 4.14
C VAL A 36 -31.32 7.56 3.17
N SER A 37 -30.73 8.75 3.20
CA SER A 37 -31.16 9.91 2.41
C SER A 37 -30.04 10.93 2.23
N LYS A 38 -30.20 11.90 1.30
CA LYS A 38 -29.25 13.02 1.17
C LYS A 38 -29.13 13.82 2.47
N ARG A 39 -30.26 14.06 3.17
CA ARG A 39 -30.27 14.80 4.44
C ARG A 39 -29.51 14.07 5.54
N SER A 40 -29.66 12.76 5.63
CA SER A 40 -28.93 11.96 6.64
C SER A 40 -27.46 11.80 6.30
N LYS A 41 -27.09 11.70 5.01
CA LYS A 41 -25.69 11.77 4.54
C LYS A 41 -25.03 13.08 5.01
N GLU A 42 -25.66 14.23 4.77
CA GLU A 42 -25.10 15.52 5.20
C GLU A 42 -25.01 15.66 6.73
N LEU A 43 -25.96 15.10 7.47
CA LEU A 43 -25.88 15.03 8.94
C LEU A 43 -24.65 14.23 9.39
N VAL A 44 -24.42 13.04 8.84
CA VAL A 44 -23.27 12.20 9.18
C VAL A 44 -21.96 12.87 8.75
N LYS A 45 -21.91 13.50 7.58
CA LYS A 45 -20.74 14.30 7.16
C LYS A 45 -20.42 15.42 8.15
N SER A 46 -21.44 16.08 8.69
CA SER A 46 -21.28 17.22 9.60
C SER A 46 -20.68 16.89 10.96
N ILE A 47 -20.68 15.61 11.36
CA ILE A 47 -20.01 15.20 12.61
C ILE A 47 -18.50 14.98 12.45
N ASP A 48 -17.98 15.09 11.21
CA ASP A 48 -16.55 15.07 10.87
C ASP A 48 -15.79 13.85 11.43
N ILE A 49 -16.32 12.66 11.19
CA ILE A 49 -15.65 11.40 11.57
C ILE A 49 -14.31 11.32 10.82
N LYS A 50 -13.21 11.29 11.56
CA LYS A 50 -11.89 11.08 10.98
C LYS A 50 -11.68 9.61 10.64
N CYS A 51 -11.11 9.37 9.47
CA CYS A 51 -10.74 8.06 8.97
C CYS A 51 -9.23 8.06 8.66
N LEU A 52 -8.56 6.95 8.95
CA LEU A 52 -7.15 6.73 8.62
C LEU A 52 -6.96 6.41 7.14
N SER A 53 -7.85 5.60 6.55
CA SER A 53 -7.80 5.29 5.12
C SER A 53 -9.08 4.69 4.55
N VAL A 54 -9.31 4.95 3.27
CA VAL A 54 -10.28 4.23 2.42
C VAL A 54 -9.51 3.45 1.37
N ASN A 55 -9.72 2.14 1.35
CA ASN A 55 -8.96 1.19 0.55
C ASN A 55 -9.90 0.28 -0.22
N ILE A 56 -9.37 -0.39 -1.24
CA ILE A 56 -10.07 -1.49 -1.90
C ILE A 56 -9.28 -2.77 -1.73
N LYS A 57 -9.96 -3.85 -1.35
CA LYS A 57 -9.42 -5.20 -1.38
C LYS A 57 -10.17 -6.01 -2.43
N VAL A 58 -9.44 -6.63 -3.35
CA VAL A 58 -9.95 -7.55 -4.36
C VAL A 58 -9.56 -8.97 -3.93
N ASP A 59 -10.56 -9.80 -3.66
CA ASP A 59 -10.45 -11.18 -3.15
C ASP A 59 -11.49 -12.06 -3.88
N SER A 60 -12.22 -12.94 -3.20
CA SER A 60 -13.39 -13.63 -3.78
C SER A 60 -14.50 -12.68 -4.25
N GLY A 61 -14.48 -11.44 -3.78
CA GLY A 61 -15.27 -10.30 -4.27
C GLY A 61 -14.48 -9.01 -4.09
N ILE A 62 -15.13 -7.87 -4.34
CA ILE A 62 -14.53 -6.55 -4.11
C ILE A 62 -15.03 -6.00 -2.79
N LEU A 63 -14.11 -5.50 -1.95
CA LEU A 63 -14.41 -4.90 -0.66
C LEU A 63 -13.93 -3.45 -0.63
N ILE A 64 -14.81 -2.53 -0.24
CA ILE A 64 -14.39 -1.20 0.20
C ILE A 64 -14.09 -1.29 1.68
N GLN A 65 -12.87 -0.93 2.06
CA GLN A 65 -12.37 -1.01 3.43
C GLN A 65 -12.13 0.39 3.98
N ILE A 66 -12.84 0.75 5.05
CA ILE A 66 -12.77 2.05 5.70
C ILE A 66 -12.16 1.86 7.09
N LEU A 67 -10.91 2.26 7.25
CA LEU A 67 -10.17 2.16 8.50
C LEU A 67 -10.33 3.46 9.29
N ILE A 68 -11.18 3.45 10.32
CA ILE A 68 -11.51 4.65 11.11
C ILE A 68 -10.44 4.91 12.17
N ALA A 69 -10.03 3.86 12.87
CA ALA A 69 -8.94 3.82 13.84
C ALA A 69 -8.21 2.48 13.71
N SER A 70 -7.05 2.30 14.37
CA SER A 70 -6.20 1.12 14.22
C SER A 70 -6.91 -0.23 14.37
N GLU A 71 -8.00 -0.28 15.14
CA GLU A 71 -8.77 -1.51 15.41
C GLU A 71 -10.20 -1.46 14.86
N ILE A 72 -10.60 -0.37 14.20
CA ILE A 72 -11.98 -0.14 13.75
C ILE A 72 -12.01 -0.14 12.22
N LEU A 73 -12.44 -1.26 11.64
CA LEU A 73 -12.55 -1.48 10.20
C LEU A 73 -14.01 -1.70 9.81
N LEU A 74 -14.53 -0.81 8.96
CA LEU A 74 -15.82 -0.99 8.29
C LEU A 74 -15.58 -1.53 6.87
N GLU A 75 -16.30 -2.57 6.49
CA GLU A 75 -16.16 -3.21 5.18
C GLU A 75 -17.50 -3.23 4.45
N CYS A 76 -17.49 -2.84 3.18
CA CYS A 76 -18.61 -3.02 2.26
C CYS A 76 -18.22 -4.09 1.22
N SER A 77 -18.78 -5.28 1.32
CA SER A 77 -18.50 -6.39 0.39
C SER A 77 -19.47 -6.41 -0.79
N PHE A 78 -18.93 -6.66 -1.98
CA PHE A 78 -19.63 -6.75 -3.25
C PHE A 78 -19.33 -8.10 -3.92
N ASP A 79 -19.93 -9.16 -3.39
CA ASP A 79 -19.60 -10.54 -3.77
C ASP A 79 -19.90 -10.84 -5.25
N ASP A 80 -20.88 -10.15 -5.86
CA ASP A 80 -21.32 -10.37 -7.23
C ASP A 80 -20.71 -9.39 -8.26
N TYR A 81 -19.85 -8.46 -7.84
CA TYR A 81 -19.25 -7.46 -8.75
C TYR A 81 -17.99 -8.00 -9.44
N GLN A 82 -17.85 -7.76 -10.76
CA GLN A 82 -16.65 -8.12 -11.54
C GLN A 82 -16.30 -9.63 -11.51
N ARG A 83 -17.30 -10.52 -11.47
CA ARG A 83 -17.08 -11.97 -11.65
C ARG A 83 -16.76 -12.38 -13.10
N SER A 84 -17.10 -11.55 -14.08
CA SER A 84 -16.78 -11.73 -15.50
C SER A 84 -16.70 -10.37 -16.20
N ILE A 85 -16.12 -10.34 -17.41
CA ILE A 85 -16.05 -9.13 -18.25
C ILE A 85 -17.46 -8.60 -18.56
N ASP A 86 -18.44 -9.49 -18.76
CA ASP A 86 -19.82 -9.14 -19.08
C ASP A 86 -20.69 -8.82 -17.85
N ASN A 87 -20.08 -8.63 -16.69
CA ASN A 87 -20.77 -8.30 -15.45
C ASN A 87 -20.39 -6.88 -14.97
N PRO A 88 -20.81 -5.84 -15.71
CA PRO A 88 -20.61 -4.46 -15.26
C PRO A 88 -21.36 -4.25 -13.95
N SER A 89 -20.93 -3.25 -13.17
CA SER A 89 -21.59 -2.96 -11.89
C SER A 89 -23.10 -2.77 -12.11
N PRO A 90 -23.98 -3.62 -11.54
CA PRO A 90 -25.40 -3.46 -11.74
C PRO A 90 -25.91 -2.25 -10.94
N ASN A 91 -26.94 -1.59 -11.46
CA ASN A 91 -27.67 -0.61 -10.66
C ASN A 91 -28.31 -1.31 -9.46
N ASN A 92 -28.37 -0.61 -8.33
CA ASN A 92 -28.90 -1.12 -7.07
C ASN A 92 -28.10 -2.31 -6.52
N ILE A 93 -26.78 -2.30 -6.72
CA ILE A 93 -25.92 -3.39 -6.24
C ILE A 93 -26.09 -3.55 -4.73
N LYS A 94 -26.27 -4.80 -4.30
CA LYS A 94 -26.34 -5.16 -2.88
C LYS A 94 -24.93 -5.15 -2.31
N SER A 95 -24.76 -4.46 -1.20
CA SER A 95 -23.56 -4.53 -0.38
C SER A 95 -23.87 -5.18 0.96
N LYS A 96 -22.98 -6.05 1.41
CA LYS A 96 -22.95 -6.52 2.79
C LYS A 96 -21.97 -5.64 3.55
N VAL A 97 -22.49 -4.84 4.48
CA VAL A 97 -21.70 -3.92 5.31
C VAL A 97 -21.45 -4.55 6.66
N SER A 98 -20.20 -4.67 7.09
CA SER A 98 -19.79 -5.19 8.40
C SER A 98 -18.83 -4.24 9.11
N LEU A 99 -18.75 -4.39 10.43
CA LEU A 99 -17.79 -3.70 11.28
C LEU A 99 -17.01 -4.74 12.06
N GLU A 100 -15.70 -4.82 11.80
CA GLU A 100 -14.84 -5.85 12.38
C GLU A 100 -15.44 -7.25 12.16
N ASN A 101 -15.45 -8.10 13.20
CA ASN A 101 -16.05 -9.43 13.18
C ASN A 101 -17.53 -9.44 13.61
N ARG A 102 -18.20 -8.28 13.65
CA ARG A 102 -19.58 -8.17 14.13
C ARG A 102 -20.59 -8.43 13.01
N LYS A 103 -21.82 -8.81 13.40
CA LYS A 103 -22.93 -8.88 12.46
C LYS A 103 -23.18 -7.51 11.84
N GLY A 104 -23.19 -7.50 10.52
CA GLY A 104 -23.45 -6.34 9.70
C GLY A 104 -24.90 -6.23 9.25
N PHE A 105 -25.11 -5.44 8.20
CA PHE A 105 -26.37 -5.35 7.47
C PHE A 105 -26.15 -5.58 5.97
N VAL A 106 -27.22 -5.94 5.26
CA VAL A 106 -27.22 -6.00 3.79
C VAL A 106 -28.13 -4.91 3.28
N HIS A 107 -27.61 -4.11 2.34
CA HIS A 107 -28.37 -2.99 1.79
C HIS A 107 -28.13 -2.84 0.29
N SER A 108 -29.19 -2.49 -0.42
CA SER A 108 -29.14 -1.97 -1.79
C SER A 108 -29.80 -0.61 -1.79
N LYS A 109 -29.12 0.39 -2.34
CA LYS A 109 -29.66 1.73 -2.49
C LYS A 109 -30.05 1.97 -3.95
N PRO A 110 -31.23 2.56 -4.23
CA PRO A 110 -31.60 2.91 -5.59
C PRO A 110 -30.53 3.73 -6.30
N GLU A 111 -30.27 3.41 -7.56
CA GLU A 111 -29.30 4.02 -8.47
C GLU A 111 -27.83 3.78 -8.11
N TYR A 112 -27.53 3.20 -6.94
CA TYR A 112 -26.15 2.95 -6.55
C TYR A 112 -25.58 1.75 -7.30
N ARG A 113 -24.51 2.00 -8.05
CA ARG A 113 -23.55 1.01 -8.53
C ARG A 113 -22.35 1.03 -7.57
N PHE A 114 -21.33 0.25 -7.88
CA PHE A 114 -20.09 0.19 -7.09
C PHE A 114 -19.42 1.57 -6.97
N GLU A 115 -19.33 2.32 -8.07
CA GLU A 115 -18.73 3.66 -8.06
C GLU A 115 -19.49 4.64 -7.15
N GLU A 116 -20.83 4.60 -7.08
CA GLU A 116 -21.59 5.41 -6.12
C GLU A 116 -21.38 4.98 -4.68
N TRP A 117 -21.24 3.69 -4.40
CA TRP A 117 -20.87 3.20 -3.06
C TRP A 117 -19.49 3.70 -2.64
N LEU A 118 -18.50 3.63 -3.54
CA LEU A 118 -17.15 4.12 -3.29
C LEU A 118 -17.13 5.65 -3.08
N ASN A 119 -17.78 6.40 -3.96
CA ASN A 119 -17.91 7.85 -3.81
C ASN A 119 -18.65 8.22 -2.53
N HIS A 120 -19.67 7.45 -2.13
CA HIS A 120 -20.36 7.65 -0.86
C HIS A 120 -19.42 7.49 0.33
N ALA A 121 -18.61 6.42 0.36
CA ALA A 121 -17.61 6.20 1.41
C ALA A 121 -16.60 7.36 1.45
N LEU A 122 -16.02 7.74 0.31
CA LEU A 122 -15.07 8.85 0.23
C LEU A 122 -15.67 10.16 0.76
N GLU A 123 -16.89 10.51 0.36
CA GLU A 123 -17.58 11.73 0.82
C GLU A 123 -17.94 11.73 2.31
N VAL A 124 -18.37 10.59 2.86
CA VAL A 124 -18.78 10.49 4.28
C VAL A 124 -17.57 10.68 5.20
N TYR A 125 -16.41 10.18 4.80
CA TYR A 125 -15.17 10.21 5.59
C TYR A 125 -14.19 11.30 5.13
N HIS A 126 -14.66 12.26 4.33
CA HIS A 126 -13.90 13.43 3.85
C HIS A 126 -12.58 13.07 3.18
N GLN A 127 -12.55 11.97 2.43
CA GLN A 127 -11.40 11.52 1.65
C GLN A 127 -11.55 11.95 0.19
N SER A 128 -10.47 12.42 -0.43
CA SER A 128 -10.45 12.81 -1.85
C SER A 128 -10.02 11.69 -2.79
N GLU A 129 -9.32 10.67 -2.27
CA GLU A 129 -8.75 9.58 -3.06
C GLU A 129 -8.61 8.30 -2.24
N LEU A 130 -8.34 7.19 -2.94
CA LEU A 130 -8.00 5.91 -2.33
C LEU A 130 -6.58 5.91 -1.81
N ASN A 131 -6.37 5.34 -0.62
CA ASN A 131 -5.03 5.19 -0.08
C ASN A 131 -4.30 4.03 -0.75
N HIS A 132 -4.92 2.85 -0.84
CA HIS A 132 -4.36 1.71 -1.58
C HIS A 132 -5.41 0.76 -2.15
N ILE A 133 -4.99 -0.03 -3.13
CA ILE A 133 -5.73 -1.15 -3.71
C ILE A 133 -4.90 -2.42 -3.52
N LEU A 134 -5.49 -3.43 -2.87
CA LEU A 134 -4.89 -4.73 -2.61
C LEU A 134 -5.57 -5.80 -3.46
N CYS A 135 -4.83 -6.38 -4.40
CA CYS A 135 -5.27 -7.48 -5.24
C CYS A 135 -4.71 -8.82 -4.72
N ILE A 136 -5.58 -9.59 -4.08
CA ILE A 136 -5.36 -11.00 -3.70
C ILE A 136 -5.94 -11.94 -4.77
N THR A 137 -6.83 -11.43 -5.61
CA THR A 137 -7.30 -12.05 -6.86
C THR A 137 -7.15 -11.06 -8.01
N LEU A 138 -7.11 -11.56 -9.25
CA LEU A 138 -7.12 -10.72 -10.44
C LEU A 138 -8.57 -10.48 -10.88
N LEU A 139 -8.87 -9.23 -11.19
CA LEU A 139 -10.11 -8.81 -11.82
C LEU A 139 -10.16 -9.25 -13.30
N PRO A 140 -11.31 -9.75 -13.77
CA PRO A 140 -11.55 -10.05 -15.17
C PRO A 140 -11.47 -8.82 -16.09
N ASP A 141 -11.92 -7.64 -15.61
CA ASP A 141 -11.88 -6.39 -16.38
C ASP A 141 -11.28 -5.25 -15.53
N ILE A 142 -9.95 -5.22 -15.50
CA ILE A 142 -9.18 -4.21 -14.78
C ILE A 142 -9.36 -2.80 -15.36
N GLN A 143 -9.64 -2.69 -16.66
CA GLN A 143 -9.81 -1.42 -17.37
C GLN A 143 -11.09 -0.72 -16.93
N SER A 144 -12.20 -1.45 -16.87
CA SER A 144 -13.46 -0.89 -16.37
C SER A 144 -13.38 -0.59 -14.88
N PHE A 145 -12.74 -1.44 -14.09
CA PHE A 145 -12.54 -1.19 -12.67
C PHE A 145 -11.74 0.10 -12.42
N ARG A 146 -10.68 0.36 -13.18
CA ARG A 146 -9.86 1.58 -13.06
C ARG A 146 -10.67 2.87 -13.26
N LYS A 147 -11.76 2.83 -14.04
CA LYS A 147 -12.63 4.00 -14.30
C LYS A 147 -13.53 4.36 -13.11
N THR A 148 -13.65 3.48 -12.10
CA THR A 148 -14.54 3.69 -10.95
C THR A 148 -14.00 4.68 -9.92
N PHE A 149 -12.72 5.04 -9.99
CA PHE A 149 -12.07 5.99 -9.08
C PHE A 149 -11.10 6.90 -9.83
N ARG A 150 -10.80 8.07 -9.23
CA ARG A 150 -9.94 9.09 -9.85
C ARG A 150 -8.46 8.72 -9.76
N SER A 151 -7.96 8.56 -8.54
CA SER A 151 -6.56 8.28 -8.23
C SER A 151 -6.44 7.25 -7.10
N CYS A 152 -5.31 6.55 -7.11
CA CYS A 152 -4.88 5.69 -6.03
C CYS A 152 -3.36 5.84 -5.87
N SER A 153 -2.88 6.00 -4.63
CA SER A 153 -1.45 6.20 -4.40
C SER A 153 -0.63 4.91 -4.39
N THR A 154 -1.27 3.75 -4.24
CA THR A 154 -0.58 2.48 -3.98
C THR A 154 -1.34 1.29 -4.53
N LEU A 155 -0.67 0.51 -5.35
CA LEU A 155 -1.16 -0.76 -5.87
C LEU A 155 -0.37 -1.90 -5.25
N ILE A 156 -1.07 -2.90 -4.72
CA ILE A 156 -0.49 -4.09 -4.09
C ILE A 156 -1.02 -5.33 -4.82
N ILE A 157 -0.15 -6.12 -5.43
CA ILE A 157 -0.51 -7.31 -6.24
C ILE A 157 0.19 -8.54 -5.65
N LEU A 158 -0.54 -9.41 -4.95
CA LEU A 158 0.07 -10.53 -4.24
C LEU A 158 -0.11 -11.89 -4.90
N VAL A 159 -0.90 -11.97 -5.99
CA VAL A 159 -1.33 -13.27 -6.55
C VAL A 159 -0.96 -13.49 -8.00
N ALA A 160 -0.32 -12.53 -8.65
CA ALA A 160 -0.01 -12.63 -10.08
C ALA A 160 0.70 -13.95 -10.39
N SER A 161 0.28 -14.61 -11.47
CA SER A 161 0.88 -15.86 -11.93
C SER A 161 2.22 -15.60 -12.62
N ASP A 162 2.38 -14.42 -13.24
CA ASP A 162 3.58 -14.00 -13.96
C ASP A 162 3.73 -12.47 -13.99
N GLU A 163 4.84 -12.01 -14.57
CA GLU A 163 5.14 -10.58 -14.75
C GLU A 163 4.23 -9.88 -15.76
N VAL A 164 3.62 -10.59 -16.70
CA VAL A 164 2.74 -10.00 -17.73
C VAL A 164 1.51 -9.41 -17.06
N GLN A 165 0.93 -10.14 -16.11
CA GLN A 165 -0.20 -9.66 -15.33
C GLN A 165 0.17 -8.47 -14.44
N ILE A 166 1.35 -8.51 -13.80
CA ILE A 166 1.85 -7.38 -12.99
C ILE A 166 2.02 -6.14 -13.88
N GLN A 167 2.54 -6.32 -15.10
CA GLN A 167 2.73 -5.24 -16.05
C GLN A 167 1.41 -4.66 -16.53
N GLU A 168 0.42 -5.51 -16.86
CA GLU A 168 -0.92 -5.06 -17.26
C GLU A 168 -1.55 -4.17 -16.18
N TYR A 169 -1.50 -4.61 -14.92
CA TYR A 169 -1.98 -3.83 -13.79
C TYR A 169 -1.17 -2.55 -13.63
N SER A 170 0.17 -2.63 -13.60
CA SER A 170 1.03 -1.45 -13.48
C SER A 170 0.76 -0.41 -14.58
N ARG A 171 0.49 -0.81 -15.82
CA ARG A 171 0.16 0.11 -16.92
C ARG A 171 -1.22 0.72 -16.77
N THR A 172 -2.20 -0.08 -16.33
CA THR A 172 -3.60 0.33 -16.21
C THR A 172 -3.80 1.37 -15.12
N PHE A 173 -3.10 1.21 -13.99
CA PHE A 173 -3.40 2.07 -12.85
C PHE A 173 -2.82 3.48 -12.99
N ARG A 174 -1.76 3.69 -13.80
CA ARG A 174 -0.96 4.93 -13.90
C ARG A 174 -1.76 6.23 -13.68
N PRO A 175 -1.22 7.23 -12.96
CA PRO A 175 0.17 7.35 -12.48
C PRO A 175 0.34 6.93 -11.00
N GLU A 176 0.59 5.65 -10.71
CA GLU A 176 0.88 5.20 -9.34
C GLU A 176 2.15 5.84 -8.83
N LYS A 177 2.14 6.10 -7.53
CA LYS A 177 3.35 6.47 -6.80
C LYS A 177 4.07 5.25 -6.24
N ARG A 178 3.33 4.20 -5.86
CA ARG A 178 3.90 3.05 -5.15
C ARG A 178 3.34 1.73 -5.68
N LEU A 179 4.23 0.79 -5.95
CA LEU A 179 3.87 -0.55 -6.44
C LEU A 179 4.51 -1.61 -5.55
N ILE A 180 3.67 -2.45 -4.95
CA ILE A 180 4.08 -3.63 -4.20
C ILE A 180 3.58 -4.85 -4.97
N PHE A 181 4.45 -5.78 -5.32
CA PHE A 181 4.03 -6.94 -6.10
C PHE A 181 4.83 -8.20 -5.79
N GLY A 182 4.25 -9.35 -6.07
CA GLY A 182 4.94 -10.64 -6.04
C GLY A 182 4.26 -11.65 -6.96
N VAL A 183 5.01 -12.68 -7.35
CA VAL A 183 4.51 -13.78 -8.19
C VAL A 183 4.21 -15.00 -7.31
N LYS A 184 3.06 -15.63 -7.51
CA LYS A 184 2.54 -16.70 -6.64
C LYS A 184 3.46 -17.93 -6.57
N GLU A 185 4.05 -18.33 -7.69
CA GLU A 185 4.94 -19.49 -7.80
C GLU A 185 6.42 -19.10 -7.58
N PHE A 186 6.74 -18.54 -6.40
CA PHE A 186 8.09 -18.02 -6.16
C PHE A 186 9.09 -19.06 -5.63
N LEU A 187 8.65 -20.07 -4.87
CA LEU A 187 9.57 -21.07 -4.30
C LEU A 187 10.12 -22.00 -5.39
N GLY A 188 11.44 -22.02 -5.55
CA GLY A 188 12.10 -22.86 -6.54
C GLY A 188 11.95 -22.37 -7.99
N ARG A 189 11.47 -21.14 -8.19
CA ARG A 189 11.46 -20.50 -9.51
C ARG A 189 12.88 -20.17 -9.91
N ASP A 190 13.24 -20.54 -11.13
CA ASP A 190 14.52 -20.16 -11.72
C ASP A 190 14.44 -18.72 -12.25
N ARG A 191 15.51 -17.94 -12.07
CA ARG A 191 15.66 -16.61 -12.66
C ARG A 191 15.44 -16.62 -14.18
N SER A 192 15.83 -17.70 -14.86
CA SER A 192 15.61 -17.87 -16.31
C SER A 192 14.13 -17.84 -16.72
N LYS A 193 13.22 -18.02 -15.77
CA LYS A 193 11.76 -17.96 -15.99
C LYS A 193 11.17 -16.58 -15.71
N ILE A 194 11.96 -15.60 -15.26
CA ILE A 194 11.51 -14.22 -15.09
C ILE A 194 11.38 -13.60 -16.47
N SER A 195 10.18 -13.10 -16.78
CA SER A 195 9.94 -12.45 -18.06
C SER A 195 10.57 -11.05 -18.12
N ASP A 196 11.04 -10.62 -19.30
CA ASP A 196 11.59 -9.28 -19.51
C ASP A 196 10.61 -8.15 -19.19
N HIS A 197 9.30 -8.44 -19.16
CA HIS A 197 8.26 -7.51 -18.71
C HIS A 197 8.51 -6.97 -17.30
N ILE A 198 9.26 -7.68 -16.45
CA ILE A 198 9.67 -7.16 -15.14
C ILE A 198 10.52 -5.91 -15.26
N TYR A 199 11.40 -5.83 -16.26
CA TYR A 199 12.34 -4.74 -16.38
C TYR A 199 11.60 -3.45 -16.73
N GLU A 200 10.53 -3.53 -17.52
CA GLU A 200 9.63 -2.39 -17.73
C GLU A 200 8.94 -1.88 -16.46
N ILE A 201 8.81 -2.72 -15.43
CA ILE A 201 8.31 -2.32 -14.12
C ILE A 201 9.44 -1.70 -13.29
N LEU A 202 10.61 -2.33 -13.27
CA LEU A 202 11.76 -1.89 -12.47
C LEU A 202 12.33 -0.53 -12.92
N VAL A 203 12.32 -0.24 -14.22
CA VAL A 203 12.85 1.04 -14.74
C VAL A 203 11.93 2.24 -14.47
N GLN A 204 10.73 2.02 -13.90
CA GLN A 204 9.79 3.10 -13.65
C GLN A 204 10.25 4.01 -12.50
N ASN A 205 9.96 5.30 -12.65
CA ASN A 205 10.29 6.34 -11.67
C ASN A 205 9.23 6.42 -10.57
N LEU A 206 9.01 5.31 -9.85
CA LEU A 206 8.05 5.25 -8.76
C LEU A 206 8.64 5.89 -7.48
N ASP A 207 7.78 6.42 -6.61
CA ASP A 207 8.20 6.83 -5.27
C ASP A 207 8.67 5.61 -4.46
N GLU A 208 7.98 4.48 -4.63
CA GLU A 208 8.33 3.22 -3.98
C GLU A 208 8.04 2.01 -4.86
N ILE A 209 9.01 1.09 -4.92
CA ILE A 209 8.82 -0.24 -5.47
C ILE A 209 9.14 -1.28 -4.39
N TYR A 210 8.25 -2.25 -4.22
CA TYR A 210 8.50 -3.43 -3.40
C TYR A 210 8.26 -4.70 -4.22
N TYR A 211 9.36 -5.35 -4.60
CA TYR A 211 9.33 -6.70 -5.16
C TYR A 211 9.36 -7.73 -4.02
N ASN A 212 8.21 -8.34 -3.77
CA ASN A 212 8.02 -9.42 -2.82
C ASN A 212 8.30 -10.78 -3.49
N PHE A 213 9.26 -11.53 -2.95
CA PHE A 213 9.69 -12.85 -3.41
C PHE A 213 10.33 -12.89 -4.81
N MET A 214 11.34 -12.07 -5.06
CA MET A 214 12.20 -12.20 -6.24
C MET A 214 13.01 -13.53 -6.18
N PRO A 215 13.04 -14.37 -7.24
CA PRO A 215 13.75 -15.65 -7.19
C PRO A 215 15.26 -15.53 -6.99
N GLU A 216 15.92 -14.63 -7.72
CA GLU A 216 17.33 -14.36 -7.56
C GLU A 216 17.58 -12.88 -7.76
N LEU A 217 18.35 -12.24 -6.88
CA LEU A 217 18.77 -10.85 -7.02
C LEU A 217 20.19 -10.77 -7.62
N ILE A 218 20.34 -10.03 -8.72
CA ILE A 218 21.65 -9.70 -9.30
C ILE A 218 21.91 -8.17 -9.27
N LEU A 219 23.15 -7.79 -9.58
CA LEU A 219 23.55 -6.38 -9.62
C LEU A 219 22.71 -5.56 -10.60
N ASP A 220 22.46 -6.09 -11.80
CA ASP A 220 21.79 -5.36 -12.86
C ASP A 220 20.36 -4.97 -12.47
N ASP A 221 19.65 -5.81 -11.70
CA ASP A 221 18.32 -5.48 -11.16
C ASP A 221 18.36 -4.20 -10.32
N LEU A 222 19.41 -4.02 -9.51
CA LEU A 222 19.57 -2.83 -8.68
C LEU A 222 19.94 -1.60 -9.52
N LEU A 223 20.78 -1.77 -10.54
CA LEU A 223 21.29 -0.67 -11.35
C LEU A 223 20.22 -0.09 -12.29
N ILE A 224 19.26 -0.90 -12.75
CA ILE A 224 18.17 -0.43 -13.61
C ILE A 224 17.02 0.23 -12.83
N MET A 225 16.90 -0.03 -11.52
CA MET A 225 15.81 0.52 -10.71
C MET A 225 15.99 2.02 -10.50
N ASN A 226 14.97 2.81 -10.87
CA ASN A 226 15.03 4.27 -10.74
C ASN A 226 14.04 4.82 -9.68
N SER A 227 13.52 3.95 -8.83
CA SER A 227 12.59 4.33 -7.76
C SER A 227 13.31 4.96 -6.57
N SER A 228 12.62 5.88 -5.87
CA SER A 228 13.22 6.56 -4.72
C SER A 228 13.38 5.65 -3.51
N ILE A 229 12.41 4.76 -3.30
CA ILE A 229 12.42 3.75 -2.25
C ILE A 229 12.36 2.37 -2.91
N VAL A 230 13.35 1.54 -2.65
CA VAL A 230 13.44 0.18 -3.20
C VAL A 230 13.38 -0.83 -2.06
N ARG A 231 12.43 -1.75 -2.12
CA ARG A 231 12.36 -2.91 -1.23
C ARG A 231 12.37 -4.18 -2.06
N ILE A 232 13.26 -5.11 -1.72
CA ILE A 232 13.31 -6.40 -2.40
C ILE A 232 13.39 -7.47 -1.33
N TYR A 233 12.38 -8.33 -1.31
CA TYR A 233 12.45 -9.59 -0.61
C TYR A 233 12.75 -10.66 -1.64
N PHE A 234 13.88 -11.33 -1.53
CA PHE A 234 14.37 -12.26 -2.54
C PHE A 234 14.76 -13.61 -1.94
N TYR A 235 14.71 -14.66 -2.76
CA TYR A 235 15.04 -16.00 -2.33
C TYR A 235 16.56 -16.17 -2.16
N GLU A 236 17.35 -15.88 -3.19
CA GLU A 236 18.82 -15.92 -3.11
C GLU A 236 19.55 -14.87 -3.94
N ALA A 237 20.85 -14.71 -3.69
CA ALA A 237 21.74 -13.87 -4.48
C ALA A 237 23.14 -14.50 -4.53
N ILE A 238 23.62 -14.80 -5.74
CA ILE A 238 24.95 -15.40 -5.91
C ILE A 238 26.03 -14.36 -5.60
N LYS A 239 26.98 -14.70 -4.72
CA LYS A 239 28.07 -13.81 -4.27
C LYS A 239 27.53 -12.47 -3.72
N TYR A 240 26.50 -12.54 -2.88
CA TYR A 240 25.73 -11.40 -2.37
C TYR A 240 26.60 -10.22 -1.89
N GLU A 241 27.62 -10.45 -1.07
CA GLU A 241 28.48 -9.37 -0.54
C GLU A 241 29.30 -8.67 -1.64
N SER A 242 29.74 -9.42 -2.66
CA SER A 242 30.43 -8.87 -3.83
C SER A 242 29.48 -8.04 -4.67
N MET A 243 28.23 -8.51 -4.85
CA MET A 243 27.17 -7.76 -5.52
C MET A 243 26.89 -6.45 -4.79
N LEU A 244 26.68 -6.48 -3.46
CA LEU A 244 26.48 -5.28 -2.64
C LEU A 244 27.67 -4.32 -2.73
N ARG A 245 28.91 -4.81 -2.64
CA ARG A 245 30.11 -3.98 -2.78
C ARG A 245 30.15 -3.27 -4.13
N ARG A 246 29.80 -3.98 -5.22
CA ARG A 246 29.74 -3.39 -6.57
C ARG A 246 28.65 -2.33 -6.65
N PHE A 247 27.44 -2.65 -6.18
CA PHE A 247 26.33 -1.71 -6.13
C PHE A 247 26.69 -0.41 -5.39
N ILE A 248 27.27 -0.51 -4.20
CA ILE A 248 27.71 0.65 -3.41
C ILE A 248 28.72 1.49 -4.19
N LYS A 249 29.70 0.86 -4.85
CA LYS A 249 30.68 1.58 -5.68
C LYS A 249 30.04 2.30 -6.87
N HIS A 250 29.04 1.68 -7.51
CA HIS A 250 28.28 2.33 -8.58
C HIS A 250 27.48 3.53 -8.06
N TRP A 251 26.78 3.38 -6.94
CA TRP A 251 26.07 4.49 -6.30
C TRP A 251 27.03 5.62 -5.91
N MET A 252 28.18 5.32 -5.29
CA MET A 252 29.20 6.32 -4.96
C MET A 252 29.72 7.07 -6.19
N ALA A 253 29.68 6.44 -7.37
CA ALA A 253 30.06 7.04 -8.65
C ALA A 253 28.92 7.82 -9.34
N GLY A 254 27.70 7.80 -8.79
CA GLY A 254 26.54 8.57 -9.27
C GLY A 254 25.40 7.74 -9.88
N SER A 255 25.43 6.40 -9.78
CA SER A 255 24.29 5.56 -10.20
C SER A 255 23.09 5.72 -9.25
N ASN A 256 21.88 5.48 -9.76
CA ASN A 256 20.61 5.57 -9.04
C ASN A 256 20.40 6.92 -8.31
N PRO A 257 20.43 8.06 -9.03
CA PRO A 257 20.42 9.40 -8.42
C PRO A 257 19.13 9.75 -7.66
N THR A 258 18.03 9.04 -7.92
CA THR A 258 16.74 9.24 -7.22
C THR A 258 16.65 8.46 -5.91
N LEU A 259 17.58 7.53 -5.67
CA LEU A 259 17.53 6.59 -4.57
C LEU A 259 17.71 7.29 -3.23
N ARG A 260 16.69 7.18 -2.38
CA ARG A 260 16.68 7.64 -0.99
C ARG A 260 16.79 6.49 0.00
N TYR A 261 16.26 5.32 -0.34
CA TYR A 261 16.28 4.16 0.55
C TYR A 261 16.27 2.86 -0.23
N ILE A 262 17.11 1.92 0.18
CA ILE A 262 17.06 0.54 -0.29
C ILE A 262 17.09 -0.45 0.87
N GLU A 263 16.23 -1.46 0.80
CA GLU A 263 16.17 -2.57 1.74
C GLU A 263 16.10 -3.90 0.99
N LEU A 264 17.08 -4.75 1.26
CA LEU A 264 17.28 -6.04 0.58
C LEU A 264 17.23 -7.14 1.63
N GLU A 265 16.18 -7.97 1.60
CA GLU A 265 15.96 -9.07 2.54
C GLU A 265 16.04 -10.43 1.83
N SER A 266 16.90 -11.31 2.33
CA SER A 266 17.18 -12.63 1.75
C SER A 266 16.48 -13.75 2.50
N LEU A 267 15.85 -14.70 1.79
CA LEU A 267 15.25 -15.90 2.41
C LEU A 267 16.29 -17.00 2.69
N LYS A 268 17.09 -17.38 1.68
CA LYS A 268 17.99 -18.56 1.69
C LYS A 268 19.35 -18.26 2.33
N GLY A 269 19.72 -16.99 2.51
CA GLY A 269 21.13 -16.60 2.65
C GLY A 269 21.47 -15.69 3.82
N TYR A 270 22.57 -16.08 4.47
CA TYR A 270 23.39 -15.49 5.53
C TYR A 270 23.42 -13.96 5.68
N TYR A 271 23.68 -13.52 6.92
CA TYR A 271 23.91 -12.13 7.28
C TYR A 271 25.08 -11.57 6.45
N PRO A 272 24.89 -10.55 5.60
CA PRO A 272 25.98 -9.92 4.89
C PRO A 272 26.98 -9.34 5.92
N GLN A 273 28.26 -9.72 5.80
CA GLN A 273 29.32 -9.22 6.68
C GLN A 273 29.75 -7.85 6.19
N ALA A 274 29.64 -6.86 7.09
CA ALA A 274 29.99 -5.49 6.77
C ALA A 274 31.46 -5.37 6.34
N GLU A 275 32.36 -6.14 6.95
CA GLU A 275 33.81 -6.15 6.68
C GLU A 275 34.10 -6.59 5.23
N ILE A 276 33.33 -7.56 4.73
CA ILE A 276 33.47 -8.02 3.35
C ILE A 276 32.85 -6.98 2.42
N VAL A 277 31.63 -6.52 2.66
CA VAL A 277 30.97 -5.54 1.77
C VAL A 277 31.78 -4.23 1.67
N LEU A 278 32.32 -3.74 2.78
CA LEU A 278 33.02 -2.46 2.88
C LEU A 278 34.52 -2.53 2.56
N LYS A 279 35.07 -3.70 2.20
CA LYS A 279 36.49 -3.84 1.89
C LYS A 279 36.92 -2.88 0.76
N GLY A 280 37.80 -1.94 1.10
CA GLY A 280 38.31 -0.92 0.19
C GLY A 280 37.34 0.25 -0.05
N ILE A 281 36.32 0.42 0.78
CA ILE A 281 35.41 1.57 0.79
C ILE A 281 35.70 2.38 2.05
N LYS A 282 35.98 3.67 1.90
CA LYS A 282 36.14 4.59 3.03
C LYS A 282 34.79 4.76 3.72
N HIS A 283 34.75 4.53 5.02
CA HIS A 283 33.52 4.60 5.81
C HIS A 283 33.81 5.06 7.25
N GLU A 284 32.77 5.57 7.90
CA GLU A 284 32.77 5.96 9.31
C GLU A 284 31.74 5.10 10.06
N MET A 285 32.12 4.51 11.19
CA MET A 285 31.20 3.70 11.98
C MET A 285 30.29 4.60 12.80
N VAL A 286 29.00 4.27 12.84
CA VAL A 286 27.98 5.06 13.54
C VAL A 286 27.21 4.18 14.52
N SER A 287 27.13 4.61 15.78
CA SER A 287 26.35 3.91 16.82
C SER A 287 24.85 4.11 16.61
N LYS A 288 24.02 3.31 17.29
CA LYS A 288 22.55 3.46 17.21
C LYS A 288 22.04 4.70 17.97
N GLU A 289 22.89 5.26 18.82
CA GLU A 289 22.65 6.46 19.63
C GLU A 289 23.12 7.75 18.95
N ASP A 290 23.74 7.67 17.76
CA ASP A 290 24.22 8.85 17.04
C ASP A 290 23.08 9.85 16.76
N PRO A 291 23.10 11.06 17.33
CA PRO A 291 21.96 11.97 17.28
C PRO A 291 21.66 12.46 15.87
N GLU A 292 22.69 12.73 15.08
CA GLU A 292 22.58 13.25 13.72
C GLU A 292 21.90 12.23 12.81
N THR A 293 22.47 11.02 12.73
CA THR A 293 21.95 9.95 11.87
C THR A 293 20.57 9.48 12.36
N LEU A 294 20.33 9.43 13.67
CA LEU A 294 19.01 9.09 14.22
C LEU A 294 17.95 10.12 13.79
N ASN A 295 18.29 11.41 13.79
CA ASN A 295 17.39 12.47 13.33
C ASN A 295 17.12 12.38 11.82
N VAL A 296 18.14 12.05 11.01
CA VAL A 296 17.97 11.79 9.58
C VAL A 296 16.97 10.66 9.34
N PHE A 297 17.11 9.53 10.03
CA PHE A 297 16.19 8.39 9.90
C PHE A 297 14.76 8.76 10.32
N ARG A 298 14.59 9.54 11.39
CA ARG A 298 13.27 10.05 11.82
C ARG A 298 12.68 11.02 10.79
N ALA A 299 13.49 11.88 10.21
CA ALA A 299 13.08 12.88 9.22
C ALA A 299 12.80 12.28 7.84
N ALA A 300 13.33 11.08 7.54
CA ALA A 300 13.15 10.42 6.24
C ALA A 300 11.68 10.14 5.89
N ARG A 301 10.80 10.02 6.91
CA ARG A 301 9.36 9.70 6.77
C ARG A 301 9.08 8.41 6.00
N ILE A 302 10.00 7.45 6.08
CA ILE A 302 9.86 6.12 5.46
C ILE A 302 9.27 5.16 6.49
N LYS A 303 8.18 4.48 6.12
CA LYS A 303 7.51 3.51 7.00
C LYS A 303 8.42 2.32 7.31
N ASN A 304 8.31 1.79 8.53
CA ASN A 304 9.00 0.57 8.99
C ASN A 304 10.54 0.61 8.93
N VAL A 305 11.14 1.79 8.96
CA VAL A 305 12.60 1.95 9.00
C VAL A 305 13.05 2.17 10.44
N ALA A 306 13.99 1.33 10.91
CA ALA A 306 14.64 1.48 12.20
C ALA A 306 16.13 1.76 12.02
N PHE A 307 16.65 2.78 12.71
CA PHE A 307 18.09 3.01 12.79
C PHE A 307 18.70 2.10 13.85
N LEU A 308 19.60 1.22 13.43
CA LEU A 308 20.28 0.26 14.32
C LEU A 308 21.78 0.55 14.43
N GLY A 309 22.24 1.73 14.01
CA GLY A 309 23.65 2.00 13.74
C GLY A 309 24.12 1.36 12.43
N GLY A 310 25.36 1.61 12.05
CA GLY A 310 25.86 1.22 10.75
C GLY A 310 27.14 1.93 10.34
N TYR A 311 27.23 2.27 9.06
CA TYR A 311 28.41 2.86 8.45
C TYR A 311 28.04 3.99 7.50
N ASN A 312 28.55 5.18 7.73
CA ASN A 312 28.41 6.30 6.82
C ASN A 312 29.46 6.21 5.71
N ILE A 313 29.01 6.30 4.47
CA ILE A 313 29.84 6.42 3.26
C ILE A 313 29.47 7.73 2.54
N ARG A 314 30.38 8.22 1.69
CA ARG A 314 30.14 9.46 0.92
C ARG A 314 30.25 9.18 -0.58
N GLY A 315 29.25 9.65 -1.33
CA GLY A 315 29.27 9.69 -2.78
C GLY A 315 30.21 10.76 -3.33
N LYS A 316 30.44 10.72 -4.64
CA LYS A 316 31.33 11.67 -5.35
C LYS A 316 30.85 13.13 -5.26
N ASP A 317 29.55 13.34 -5.14
CA ASP A 317 28.86 14.63 -5.02
C ASP A 317 28.78 15.15 -3.58
N GLY A 318 29.31 14.41 -2.60
CA GLY A 318 29.23 14.74 -1.19
C GLY A 318 28.00 14.18 -0.47
N THR A 319 27.05 13.59 -1.19
CA THR A 319 25.87 12.93 -0.62
C THR A 319 26.31 11.80 0.31
N VAL A 320 25.68 11.69 1.47
CA VAL A 320 25.98 10.68 2.49
C VAL A 320 25.01 9.52 2.36
N ALA A 321 25.48 8.30 2.61
CA ALA A 321 24.60 7.17 2.84
C ALA A 321 25.00 6.42 4.10
N THR A 322 23.99 6.04 4.88
CA THR A 322 24.16 5.18 6.05
C THR A 322 23.77 3.76 5.68
N LEU A 323 24.74 2.84 5.75
CA LEU A 323 24.55 1.42 5.51
C LEU A 323 24.33 0.69 6.83
N SER A 324 23.35 -0.21 6.90
CA SER A 324 23.11 -1.05 8.08
C SER A 324 22.99 -2.52 7.69
N PHE A 325 23.63 -3.36 8.51
CA PHE A 325 23.68 -4.83 8.39
C PHE A 325 23.10 -5.52 9.64
N LYS A 326 22.54 -4.75 10.58
CA LYS A 326 22.15 -5.25 11.90
C LYS A 326 20.76 -5.88 11.94
N LYS A 327 19.91 -5.56 10.97
CA LYS A 327 18.59 -6.20 10.82
C LYS A 327 18.80 -7.60 10.24
N ARG A 328 18.15 -8.61 10.84
CA ARG A 328 18.33 -10.01 10.46
C ARG A 328 18.02 -10.23 8.98
N ARG A 329 18.99 -10.82 8.26
CA ARG A 329 18.91 -11.13 6.81
C ARG A 329 18.69 -9.91 5.90
N CYS A 330 18.89 -8.70 6.41
CA CYS A 330 18.65 -7.46 5.66
C CYS A 330 19.95 -6.66 5.46
N PHE A 331 20.12 -6.13 4.25
CA PHE A 331 20.95 -4.96 4.00
C PHE A 331 20.04 -3.74 3.86
N VAL A 332 20.40 -2.64 4.52
CA VAL A 332 19.68 -1.38 4.43
C VAL A 332 20.66 -0.27 4.07
N MET A 333 20.23 0.65 3.22
CA MET A 333 20.97 1.87 2.91
C MET A 333 19.99 3.04 2.81
N LEU A 334 20.24 4.08 3.61
CA LEU A 334 19.50 5.35 3.57
C LEU A 334 20.43 6.44 3.05
N VAL A 335 19.99 7.17 2.04
CA VAL A 335 20.73 8.28 1.42
C VAL A 335 20.20 9.61 1.94
N TRP A 336 21.11 10.52 2.30
CA TRP A 336 20.83 11.83 2.86
C TRP A 336 21.96 12.82 2.56
N SER A 337 21.65 14.11 2.65
CA SER A 337 22.55 15.21 2.31
C SER A 337 22.67 16.19 3.45
#